data_AF-A0AAQ1HTG1-F1
#
_entry.id   AF-A0AAQ1HTG1-F1
#
_cell.length_a   1.000
_cell.length_b   1.000
_cell.length_c   1.000
_cell.angle_alpha   90.00
_cell.angle_beta   90.00
_cell.angle_gamma   90.00
#
_symmetry.space_group_name_H-M   'P 1'
#
loop_
_entity.id
_entity.type
_entity.pdbx_description
1 polymer ?
#
loop_
_entity_poly.entity_id
_entity_poly.type
_entity_poly.pdbx_seq_one_letter_code
_entity_poly.pdbx_strand_id
1 'polypeptide(L)'
;MTEHQVMALAAMCQVAKQVQKVAQYGQGSDHELEKLLNCIVETSPNSPEDVYQGKHNLRDGYRVLIAQLSAGSDKDVEIVKYVGGLMQLERALSAKQNSLNELGRRIDDVKRRLDHFAITDDTVVAALADIYSSVLSPLGHRIQVYGKPELLKQQLTQNKIRALLLAGIRSAVLWRQMGGKRRHFFFSKRKILAIAKQYI
;
A
#
# COMPACT_ATOMS: atom_id res chain seq x y z
N MET A 1 -2.63 16.93 10.65
CA MET A 1 -2.79 15.47 10.54
C MET A 1 -3.90 14.99 11.49
N THR A 2 -4.84 14.18 11.02
CA THR A 2 -5.87 13.46 11.81
C THR A 2 -5.44 12.00 12.05
N GLU A 3 -6.16 11.25 12.89
CA GLU A 3 -5.87 9.83 13.14
C GLU A 3 -5.97 8.98 11.88
N HIS A 4 -7.06 9.09 11.11
CA HIS A 4 -7.23 8.35 9.86
C HIS A 4 -6.15 8.69 8.81
N GLN A 5 -5.67 9.95 8.79
CA GLN A 5 -4.54 10.30 7.94
C GLN A 5 -3.28 9.54 8.37
N VAL A 6 -2.97 9.46 9.67
CA VAL A 6 -1.79 8.72 10.15
C VAL A 6 -1.95 7.22 9.93
N MET A 7 -3.16 6.68 10.06
CA MET A 7 -3.48 5.28 9.76
C MET A 7 -3.17 4.92 8.31
N ALA A 8 -3.64 5.72 7.34
CA ALA A 8 -3.35 5.50 5.93
C ALA A 8 -1.85 5.63 5.60
N LEU A 9 -1.13 6.51 6.31
CA LEU A 9 0.34 6.57 6.22
C LEU A 9 1.02 5.30 6.76
N ALA A 10 0.56 4.80 7.90
CA ALA A 10 1.06 3.56 8.48
C ALA A 10 0.83 2.38 7.53
N ALA A 11 -0.35 2.30 6.90
CA ALA A 11 -0.64 1.29 5.89
C ALA A 11 0.30 1.36 4.67
N MET A 12 0.57 2.56 4.14
CA MET A 12 1.58 2.71 3.08
C MET A 12 2.98 2.26 3.53
N CYS A 13 3.37 2.55 4.77
CA CYS A 13 4.64 2.09 5.33
C CYS A 13 4.69 0.56 5.48
N GLN A 14 3.58 -0.07 5.91
CA GLN A 14 3.49 -1.53 6.03
C GLN A 14 3.60 -2.21 4.67
N VAL A 15 2.88 -1.70 3.67
CA VAL A 15 2.99 -2.17 2.29
C VAL A 15 4.41 -2.02 1.77
N ALA A 16 5.05 -0.85 1.95
CA ALA A 16 6.42 -0.63 1.53
C ALA A 16 7.38 -1.63 2.16
N LYS A 17 7.21 -1.94 3.46
CA LYS A 17 8.01 -2.95 4.15
C LYS A 17 7.76 -4.35 3.60
N GLN A 18 6.52 -4.68 3.26
CA GLN A 18 6.19 -5.98 2.68
C GLN A 18 6.74 -6.13 1.26
N VAL A 19 6.71 -5.08 0.44
CA VAL A 19 7.34 -5.07 -0.89
C VAL A 19 8.83 -5.34 -0.78
N GLN A 20 9.52 -4.64 0.15
CA GLN A 20 10.94 -4.87 0.43
C GLN A 20 11.20 -6.32 0.86
N LYS A 21 10.42 -6.86 1.81
CA LYS A 21 10.57 -8.26 2.26
C LYS A 21 10.40 -9.25 1.12
N VAL A 22 9.36 -9.11 0.31
CA VAL A 22 9.10 -10.01 -0.83
C VAL A 22 10.23 -9.91 -1.85
N ALA A 23 10.76 -8.72 -2.13
CA ALA A 23 11.88 -8.52 -3.05
C ALA A 23 13.21 -9.11 -2.55
N GLN A 24 13.43 -9.15 -1.23
CA GLN A 24 14.68 -9.64 -0.63
C GLN A 24 14.65 -11.12 -0.24
N TYR A 25 13.49 -11.65 0.15
CA TYR A 25 13.36 -12.99 0.71
C TYR A 25 12.42 -13.90 -0.07
N GLY A 26 11.61 -13.38 -1.00
CA GLY A 26 10.74 -14.17 -1.90
C GLY A 26 9.47 -14.68 -1.23
N GLN A 27 9.41 -14.64 0.11
CA GLN A 27 8.26 -15.04 0.90
C GLN A 27 7.85 -13.88 1.81
N GLY A 28 6.56 -13.54 1.76
CA GLY A 28 5.86 -12.86 2.84
C GLY A 28 4.96 -13.89 3.50
N SER A 29 4.68 -13.74 4.79
CA SER A 29 3.63 -14.57 5.42
C SER A 29 2.33 -14.35 4.68
N ASP A 30 1.65 -15.41 4.25
CA ASP A 30 0.36 -15.30 3.55
C ASP A 30 -0.66 -14.53 4.39
N HIS A 31 -0.56 -14.62 5.72
CA HIS A 31 -1.36 -13.83 6.64
C HIS A 31 -1.04 -12.32 6.59
N GLU A 32 0.23 -11.93 6.43
CA GLU A 32 0.59 -10.52 6.24
C GLU A 32 0.10 -10.01 4.87
N LEU A 33 0.19 -10.86 3.84
CA LEU A 33 -0.25 -10.55 2.49
C LEU A 33 -1.77 -10.37 2.44
N GLU A 34 -2.52 -11.32 2.99
CA GLU A 34 -3.98 -11.30 3.09
C GLU A 34 -4.50 -9.99 3.68
N LYS A 35 -3.97 -9.57 4.85
CA LYS A 35 -4.35 -8.32 5.51
C LYS A 35 -4.18 -7.10 4.63
N LEU A 36 -3.08 -7.04 3.89
CA LEU A 36 -2.77 -5.91 3.03
C LEU A 36 -3.57 -5.95 1.73
N LEU A 37 -3.83 -7.12 1.16
CA LEU A 37 -4.56 -7.23 -0.10
C LEU A 37 -6.08 -7.04 0.09
N ASN A 38 -6.65 -7.46 1.21
CA ASN A 38 -8.07 -7.27 1.50
C ASN A 38 -8.50 -5.80 1.47
N CYS A 39 -7.59 -4.87 1.78
CA CYS A 39 -7.89 -3.43 1.71
C CYS A 39 -8.27 -2.95 0.29
N ILE A 40 -7.85 -3.68 -0.76
CA ILE A 40 -8.12 -3.34 -2.16
C ILE A 40 -9.60 -3.55 -2.47
N VAL A 41 -10.18 -4.64 -1.97
CA VAL A 41 -11.55 -5.07 -2.28
C VAL A 41 -12.60 -4.52 -1.29
N GLU A 42 -12.15 -3.90 -0.19
CA GLU A 42 -12.99 -3.10 0.68
C GLU A 42 -13.26 -1.72 0.07
N THR A 43 -14.21 -1.68 -0.87
CA THR A 43 -14.56 -0.51 -1.68
C THR A 43 -15.65 0.37 -1.07
N SER A 44 -16.41 -0.11 -0.08
CA SER A 44 -17.50 0.64 0.56
C SER A 44 -17.47 0.50 2.10
N PRO A 45 -16.37 0.95 2.74
CA PRO A 45 -16.23 0.85 4.19
C PRO A 45 -17.17 1.84 4.92
N ASN A 46 -17.70 1.45 6.08
CA ASN A 46 -18.47 2.37 6.94
C ASN A 46 -17.54 3.36 7.65
N SER A 47 -16.32 2.94 7.94
CA SER A 47 -15.26 3.73 8.58
C SER A 47 -13.89 3.47 7.91
N PRO A 48 -12.95 4.44 7.90
CA PRO A 48 -11.62 4.22 7.36
C PRO A 48 -10.89 2.99 7.95
N GLU A 49 -11.21 2.60 9.18
CA GLU A 49 -10.67 1.44 9.88
C GLU A 49 -11.09 0.10 9.26
N ASP A 50 -12.29 0.03 8.68
CA ASP A 50 -12.84 -1.19 8.09
C ASP A 50 -11.98 -1.67 6.92
N VAL A 51 -11.36 -0.72 6.19
CA VAL A 51 -10.41 -0.96 5.09
C VAL A 51 -9.25 -1.88 5.51
N TYR A 52 -8.86 -1.86 6.78
CA TYR A 52 -7.73 -2.64 7.29
C TYR A 52 -8.16 -3.74 8.28
N GLN A 53 -9.47 -4.01 8.37
CA GLN A 53 -10.05 -5.01 9.27
C GLN A 53 -9.63 -4.78 10.74
N GLY A 54 -9.54 -3.50 11.13
CA GLY A 54 -9.21 -3.09 12.49
C GLY A 54 -7.79 -2.51 12.66
N LYS A 55 -7.64 -1.70 13.71
CA LYS A 55 -6.45 -0.86 13.94
C LYS A 55 -5.17 -1.66 14.25
N HIS A 56 -5.31 -2.88 14.79
CA HIS A 56 -4.20 -3.73 15.19
C HIS A 56 -3.42 -4.30 14.00
N ASN A 57 -4.06 -4.44 12.82
CA ASN A 57 -3.42 -4.96 11.61
C ASN A 57 -2.37 -4.03 11.01
N LEU A 58 -2.30 -2.78 11.49
CA LEU A 58 -1.35 -1.78 11.02
C LEU A 58 -0.18 -1.51 11.97
N ARG A 59 -0.04 -2.30 13.05
CA ARG A 59 0.97 -2.07 14.10
C ARG A 59 2.39 -1.97 13.54
N ASP A 60 2.74 -2.84 12.58
CA ASP A 60 4.06 -2.81 11.96
C ASP A 60 4.23 -1.59 11.04
N GLY A 61 3.17 -1.19 10.34
CA GLY A 61 3.11 0.07 9.61
C GLY A 61 3.39 1.28 10.50
N TYR A 62 2.79 1.34 11.70
CA TYR A 62 3.03 2.41 12.66
C TYR A 62 4.47 2.39 13.17
N ARG A 63 5.05 1.22 13.47
CA ARG A 63 6.46 1.09 13.86
C ARG A 63 7.39 1.59 12.77
N VAL A 64 7.16 1.19 11.52
CA VAL A 64 7.94 1.66 10.36
C VAL A 64 7.80 3.18 10.21
N LEU A 65 6.58 3.72 10.31
CA LEU A 65 6.33 5.16 10.23
C LEU A 65 7.09 5.93 11.33
N ILE A 66 7.08 5.44 12.57
CA ILE A 66 7.83 6.03 13.68
C ILE A 66 9.33 5.96 13.42
N ALA A 67 9.84 4.83 12.93
CA ALA A 67 11.27 4.66 12.62
C ALA A 67 11.73 5.64 11.53
N GLN A 68 10.93 5.84 10.47
CA GLN A 68 11.27 6.78 9.39
C GLN A 68 11.20 8.25 9.83
N LEU A 69 10.38 8.57 10.83
CA LEU A 69 10.19 9.94 11.32
C LEU A 69 11.02 10.24 12.58
N SER A 70 11.54 9.28 13.32
CA SER A 70 12.33 9.58 14.52
C SER A 70 13.68 10.25 14.17
N ALA A 71 14.26 10.98 15.13
CA ALA A 71 15.59 11.56 14.95
C ALA A 71 16.66 10.50 15.28
N GLY A 72 17.76 10.47 14.54
CA GLY A 72 18.90 9.58 14.80
C GLY A 72 18.72 8.12 14.37
N SER A 73 17.63 7.75 13.68
CA SER A 73 17.47 6.43 13.08
C SER A 73 18.13 6.36 11.70
N ASP A 74 18.74 5.22 11.37
CA ASP A 74 19.06 4.85 9.99
C ASP A 74 17.75 4.72 9.22
N LYS A 75 17.38 5.83 8.55
CA LYS A 75 16.17 5.88 7.75
C LYS A 75 16.33 4.93 6.59
N ASP A 76 15.30 4.13 6.39
CA ASP A 76 15.27 3.22 5.27
C ASP A 76 14.86 4.02 4.02
N VAL A 77 15.87 4.41 3.25
CA VAL A 77 15.71 5.20 2.03
C VAL A 77 14.79 4.49 1.03
N GLU A 78 14.78 3.15 1.03
CA GLU A 78 13.93 2.34 0.15
C GLU A 78 12.45 2.53 0.52
N ILE A 79 12.12 2.46 1.82
CA ILE A 79 10.76 2.71 2.32
C ILE A 79 10.30 4.13 1.96
N VAL A 80 11.16 5.13 2.14
CA VAL A 80 10.82 6.53 1.78
C VAL A 80 10.56 6.66 0.27
N LYS A 81 11.37 6.00 -0.57
CA LYS A 81 11.17 5.98 -2.04
C LYS A 81 9.86 5.30 -2.41
N TYR A 82 9.54 4.15 -1.82
CA TYR A 82 8.29 3.44 -2.07
C TYR A 82 7.07 4.27 -1.67
N VAL A 83 7.02 4.78 -0.44
CA VAL A 83 5.89 5.62 0.02
C VAL A 83 5.74 6.88 -0.84
N GLY A 84 6.85 7.53 -1.21
CA GLY A 84 6.84 8.68 -2.12
C GLY A 84 6.31 8.34 -3.51
N GLY A 85 6.69 7.17 -4.04
CA GLY A 85 6.20 6.64 -5.32
C GLY A 85 4.70 6.33 -5.30
N LEU A 86 4.20 5.71 -4.22
CA LEU A 86 2.77 5.44 -4.03
C LEU A 86 1.95 6.73 -4.07
N MET A 87 2.39 7.78 -3.36
CA MET A 87 1.72 9.08 -3.37
C MET A 87 1.77 9.78 -4.73
N GLN A 88 2.85 9.58 -5.50
CA GLN A 88 2.98 10.18 -6.82
C GLN A 88 2.07 9.48 -7.83
N LEU A 89 2.03 8.15 -7.84
CA LEU A 89 1.13 7.38 -8.69
C LEU A 89 -0.33 7.63 -8.34
N GLU A 90 -0.67 7.70 -7.06
CA GLU A 90 -2.02 8.09 -6.63
C GLU A 90 -2.41 9.47 -7.17
N ARG A 91 -1.52 10.45 -7.11
CA ARG A 91 -1.79 11.79 -7.67
C ARG A 91 -2.04 11.74 -9.17
N ALA A 92 -1.28 10.91 -9.90
CA ALA A 92 -1.45 10.75 -11.35
C ALA A 92 -2.76 10.02 -11.68
N LEU A 93 -3.13 9.01 -10.90
CA LEU A 93 -4.42 8.31 -10.98
C LEU A 93 -5.59 9.26 -10.72
N SER A 94 -5.55 10.01 -9.63
CA SER A 94 -6.60 10.96 -9.25
C SER A 94 -6.80 12.10 -10.25
N ALA A 95 -5.81 12.35 -11.13
CA ALA A 95 -5.93 13.31 -12.22
C ALA A 95 -6.59 12.73 -13.50
N LYS A 96 -6.77 11.40 -13.60
CA LYS A 96 -7.32 10.74 -14.78
C LYS A 96 -8.57 9.93 -14.43
N GLN A 97 -9.74 10.54 -14.60
CA GLN A 97 -11.03 9.91 -14.26
C GLN A 97 -11.25 8.56 -14.96
N ASN A 98 -10.87 8.44 -16.23
CA ASN A 98 -11.00 7.17 -16.98
C ASN A 98 -10.20 6.03 -16.32
N SER A 99 -8.99 6.32 -15.85
CA SER A 99 -8.15 5.32 -15.16
C SER A 99 -8.71 4.95 -13.78
N LEU A 100 -9.30 5.90 -13.07
CA LEU A 100 -10.01 5.62 -11.81
C LEU A 100 -11.23 4.72 -12.03
N ASN A 101 -12.05 5.02 -13.04
CA ASN A 101 -13.24 4.22 -13.36
C ASN A 101 -12.86 2.80 -13.80
N GLU A 102 -11.80 2.68 -14.60
CA GLU A 102 -11.25 1.38 -14.99
C GLU A 102 -10.75 0.59 -13.78
N LEU A 103 -10.00 1.25 -12.89
CA LEU A 103 -9.52 0.63 -11.65
C LEU A 103 -10.66 0.08 -10.80
N GLY A 104 -11.72 0.88 -10.59
CA GLY A 104 -12.89 0.47 -9.82
C GLY A 104 -13.56 -0.77 -10.42
N ARG A 105 -13.87 -0.74 -11.73
CA ARG A 105 -14.51 -1.87 -12.43
C ARG A 105 -13.71 -3.16 -12.29
N ARG A 106 -12.38 -3.08 -12.48
CA ARG A 106 -11.51 -4.24 -12.38
C ARG A 106 -11.38 -4.79 -10.95
N ILE A 107 -11.43 -3.92 -9.94
CA ILE A 107 -11.47 -4.34 -8.53
C ILE A 107 -12.79 -5.05 -8.23
N ASP A 108 -13.92 -4.57 -8.75
CA ASP A 108 -15.22 -5.24 -8.60
C ASP A 108 -15.22 -6.63 -9.26
N ASP A 109 -14.56 -6.77 -10.42
CA ASP A 109 -14.37 -8.07 -11.07
C ASP A 109 -13.55 -9.05 -10.19
N VAL A 110 -12.52 -8.55 -9.50
CA VAL A 110 -11.73 -9.35 -8.56
C VAL A 110 -12.56 -9.73 -7.33
N LYS A 111 -13.36 -8.80 -6.80
CA LYS A 111 -14.25 -9.05 -5.66
C LYS A 111 -15.17 -10.23 -5.91
N ARG A 112 -15.74 -10.35 -7.12
CA ARG A 112 -16.57 -11.51 -7.50
C ARG A 112 -15.81 -12.83 -7.54
N ARG A 113 -14.49 -12.83 -7.76
CA ARG A 113 -13.68 -14.06 -7.72
C ARG A 113 -13.46 -14.56 -6.30
N LEU A 114 -13.59 -13.69 -5.29
CA LEU A 114 -13.40 -14.06 -3.90
C LEU A 114 -14.49 -14.98 -3.34
N ASP A 115 -15.60 -15.15 -4.06
CA ASP A 115 -16.62 -16.15 -3.74
C ASP A 115 -16.10 -17.59 -3.87
N HIS A 116 -14.99 -17.79 -4.60
CA HIS A 116 -14.41 -19.11 -4.89
C HIS A 116 -12.92 -19.23 -4.55
N PHE A 117 -12.22 -18.11 -4.38
CA PHE A 117 -10.77 -18.07 -4.18
C PHE A 117 -10.41 -17.15 -3.01
N ALA A 118 -9.36 -17.49 -2.27
CA ALA A 118 -8.76 -16.61 -1.28
C ALA A 118 -8.10 -15.41 -1.96
N ILE A 119 -8.02 -14.27 -1.25
CA ILE A 119 -7.33 -13.07 -1.75
C ILE A 119 -5.83 -13.31 -2.02
N THR A 120 -5.25 -14.33 -1.38
CA THR A 120 -3.85 -14.75 -1.53
C THR A 120 -3.63 -15.81 -2.61
N ASP A 121 -4.68 -16.35 -3.23
CA ASP A 121 -4.54 -17.31 -4.33
C ASP A 121 -3.76 -16.69 -5.49
N ASP A 122 -2.86 -17.46 -6.09
CA ASP A 122 -1.96 -16.98 -7.16
C ASP A 122 -2.73 -16.38 -8.34
N THR A 123 -3.94 -16.89 -8.63
CA THR A 123 -4.81 -16.38 -9.70
C THR A 123 -5.40 -15.00 -9.36
N VAL A 124 -5.75 -14.77 -8.10
CA VAL A 124 -6.26 -13.48 -7.60
C VAL A 124 -5.11 -12.48 -7.50
N VAL A 125 -3.97 -12.88 -6.94
CA VAL A 125 -2.76 -12.06 -6.86
C VAL A 125 -2.28 -11.65 -8.26
N ALA A 126 -2.32 -12.55 -9.24
CA ALA A 126 -2.01 -12.24 -10.63
C ALA A 126 -3.01 -11.22 -11.23
N ALA A 127 -4.31 -11.35 -10.93
CA ALA A 127 -5.31 -10.37 -11.39
C ALA A 127 -5.06 -8.98 -10.79
N LEU A 128 -4.76 -8.88 -9.49
CA LEU A 128 -4.38 -7.63 -8.83
C LEU A 128 -3.09 -7.02 -9.41
N ALA A 129 -2.09 -7.86 -9.72
CA ALA A 129 -0.85 -7.45 -10.35
C ALA A 129 -1.06 -6.90 -11.77
N ASP A 130 -1.98 -7.50 -12.52
CA ASP A 130 -2.35 -7.04 -13.85
C ASP A 130 -3.12 -5.71 -13.80
N ILE A 131 -3.99 -5.50 -12.81
CA ILE A 131 -4.62 -4.19 -12.54
C ILE A 131 -3.55 -3.12 -12.36
N TYR A 132 -2.57 -3.37 -11.50
CA TYR A 132 -1.46 -2.44 -11.32
C TYR A 132 -0.69 -2.17 -12.63
N SER A 133 -0.40 -3.21 -13.40
CA SER A 133 0.43 -3.09 -14.61
C SER A 133 -0.26 -2.34 -15.74
N SER A 134 -1.55 -2.60 -15.95
CA SER A 134 -2.34 -2.01 -17.04
C SER A 134 -2.89 -0.63 -16.71
N VAL A 135 -3.29 -0.39 -15.46
CA VAL A 135 -3.97 0.85 -15.08
C VAL A 135 -3.00 1.85 -14.47
N LEU A 136 -2.11 1.42 -13.57
CA LEU A 136 -1.31 2.32 -12.73
C LEU A 136 0.10 2.57 -13.29
N SER A 137 0.78 1.51 -13.73
CA SER A 137 2.14 1.63 -14.28
C SER A 137 2.28 2.60 -15.46
N PRO A 138 1.28 2.81 -16.34
CA PRO A 138 1.38 3.79 -17.43
C PRO A 138 1.16 5.25 -17.00
N LEU A 139 0.74 5.51 -15.76
CA LEU A 139 0.33 6.85 -15.33
C LEU A 139 1.50 7.74 -14.89
N GLY A 140 2.65 7.16 -14.59
CA GLY A 140 3.78 7.92 -14.08
C GLY A 140 5.05 7.11 -13.94
N HIS A 141 5.99 7.66 -13.18
CA HIS A 141 7.28 7.02 -12.95
C HIS A 141 7.09 5.69 -12.22
N ARG A 142 7.69 4.62 -12.75
CA ARG A 142 7.62 3.28 -12.17
C ARG A 142 8.29 3.28 -10.80
N ILE A 143 7.66 2.66 -9.81
CA ILE A 143 8.30 2.39 -8.52
C ILE A 143 9.40 1.34 -8.78
N GLN A 144 10.67 1.75 -8.66
CA GLN A 144 11.81 0.86 -8.85
C GLN A 144 12.02 0.03 -7.59
N VAL A 145 11.69 -1.25 -7.66
CA VAL A 145 11.83 -2.19 -6.55
C VAL A 145 13.21 -2.84 -6.59
N TYR A 146 13.94 -2.76 -5.48
CA TYR A 146 15.26 -3.34 -5.31
C TYR A 146 15.18 -4.61 -4.46
N GLY A 147 16.00 -5.60 -4.78
CA GLY A 147 15.97 -6.90 -4.13
C GLY A 147 16.90 -7.89 -4.84
N LYS A 148 16.73 -9.17 -4.54
CA LYS A 148 17.55 -10.22 -5.13
C LYS A 148 17.13 -10.47 -6.60
N PRO A 149 18.04 -10.36 -7.59
CA PRO A 149 17.69 -10.49 -9.00
C PRO A 149 17.00 -11.81 -9.36
N GLU A 150 17.40 -12.92 -8.73
CA GLU A 150 16.82 -14.25 -8.92
C GLU A 150 15.34 -14.30 -8.48
N LEU A 151 14.99 -13.59 -7.40
CA LEU A 151 13.62 -13.49 -6.92
C LEU A 151 12.80 -12.55 -7.81
N LEU A 152 13.37 -11.39 -8.20
CA LEU A 152 12.69 -10.40 -9.03
C LEU A 152 12.40 -10.90 -10.46
N LYS A 153 13.10 -11.94 -10.93
CA LYS A 153 12.80 -12.63 -12.19
C LYS A 153 11.60 -13.58 -12.09
N GLN A 154 11.23 -14.03 -10.88
CA GLN A 154 10.11 -14.96 -10.70
C GLN A 154 8.77 -14.25 -10.86
N GLN A 155 7.89 -14.81 -11.69
CA GLN A 155 6.57 -14.22 -11.97
C GLN A 155 5.71 -14.08 -10.71
N LEU A 156 5.72 -15.08 -9.83
CA LEU A 156 4.96 -15.04 -8.57
C LEU A 156 5.40 -13.88 -7.67
N THR A 157 6.72 -13.67 -7.54
CA THR A 157 7.29 -12.54 -6.78
C THR A 157 6.90 -11.20 -7.39
N GLN A 158 6.97 -11.07 -8.72
CA GLN A 158 6.52 -9.84 -9.39
C GLN A 158 5.02 -9.59 -9.18
N ASN A 159 4.19 -10.64 -9.23
CA ASN A 159 2.76 -10.52 -9.00
C ASN A 159 2.48 -10.05 -7.56
N LYS A 160 3.10 -10.67 -6.56
CA LYS A 160 2.98 -10.26 -5.15
C LYS A 160 3.41 -8.80 -4.95
N ILE A 161 4.54 -8.38 -5.52
CA ILE A 161 5.02 -6.99 -5.45
C ILE A 161 3.99 -6.03 -6.04
N ARG A 162 3.48 -6.29 -7.25
CA ARG A 162 2.52 -5.41 -7.93
C ARG A 162 1.17 -5.36 -7.20
N ALA A 163 0.68 -6.48 -6.69
CA ALA A 163 -0.52 -6.53 -5.88
C ALA A 163 -0.37 -5.74 -4.57
N LEU A 164 0.78 -5.85 -3.90
CA LEU A 164 1.10 -5.03 -2.72
C LEU A 164 1.17 -3.55 -3.07
N LEU A 165 1.82 -3.17 -4.17
CA LEU A 165 1.86 -1.77 -4.61
C LEU A 165 0.46 -1.21 -4.91
N LEU A 166 -0.45 -2.03 -5.44
CA LEU A 166 -1.86 -1.67 -5.60
C LEU A 166 -2.54 -1.40 -4.23
N ALA A 167 -2.33 -2.25 -3.22
CA ALA A 167 -2.79 -2.00 -1.84
C ALA A 167 -2.21 -0.69 -1.26
N GLY A 168 -0.94 -0.41 -1.54
CA GLY A 168 -0.30 0.85 -1.16
C GLY A 168 -0.95 2.06 -1.81
N ILE A 169 -1.33 1.96 -3.09
CA ILE A 169 -2.02 3.03 -3.82
C ILE A 169 -3.44 3.22 -3.27
N ARG A 170 -4.16 2.15 -2.95
CA ARG A 170 -5.46 2.22 -2.27
C ARG A 170 -5.36 2.98 -0.93
N SER A 171 -4.29 2.73 -0.17
CA SER A 171 -3.99 3.45 1.07
C SER A 171 -3.63 4.92 0.83
N ALA A 172 -2.90 5.23 -0.25
CA ALA A 172 -2.62 6.60 -0.67
C ALA A 172 -3.90 7.35 -1.08
N VAL A 173 -4.83 6.69 -1.76
CA VAL A 173 -6.15 7.24 -2.13
C VAL A 173 -6.93 7.59 -0.87
N LEU A 174 -7.01 6.67 0.09
CA LEU A 174 -7.66 6.90 1.39
C LEU A 174 -7.02 8.10 2.12
N TRP A 175 -5.68 8.17 2.14
CA TRP A 175 -4.97 9.28 2.74
C TRP A 175 -5.36 10.62 2.11
N ARG A 176 -5.47 10.70 0.78
CA ARG A 176 -5.92 11.90 0.07
C ARG A 176 -7.38 12.23 0.39
N GLN A 177 -8.27 11.25 0.37
CA GLN A 177 -9.69 11.42 0.69
C GLN A 177 -9.87 12.03 2.09
N MET A 178 -9.01 11.65 3.05
CA MET A 178 -8.97 12.24 4.39
C MET A 178 -8.27 13.61 4.44
N GLY A 179 -8.00 14.27 3.30
CA GLY A 179 -7.36 15.58 3.19
C GLY A 179 -5.83 15.57 3.28
N GLY A 180 -5.19 14.41 3.12
CA GLY A 180 -3.74 14.24 3.16
C GLY A 180 -3.02 15.07 2.08
N LYS A 181 -1.92 15.72 2.45
CA LYS A 181 -1.08 16.52 1.54
C LYS A 181 0.39 16.25 1.84
N ARG A 182 1.24 16.21 0.80
CA ARG A 182 2.70 15.94 0.96
C ARG A 182 3.38 16.89 1.95
N ARG A 183 2.94 18.15 2.01
CA ARG A 183 3.43 19.15 2.97
C ARG A 183 3.21 18.76 4.44
N HIS A 184 2.22 17.92 4.75
CA HIS A 184 1.94 17.49 6.12
C HIS A 184 3.11 16.69 6.73
N PHE A 185 3.93 16.02 5.93
CA PHE A 185 5.13 15.35 6.44
C PHE A 185 6.14 16.32 7.06
N PHE A 186 6.33 17.47 6.43
CA PHE A 186 7.29 18.47 6.89
C PHE A 186 6.77 19.25 8.10
N PHE A 187 5.48 19.59 8.12
CA PHE A 187 4.90 20.46 9.15
C PHE A 187 4.21 19.73 10.31
N SER A 188 3.82 18.46 10.14
CA SER A 188 3.08 17.70 11.17
C SER A 188 3.87 16.57 11.81
N LYS A 189 5.19 16.49 11.60
CA LYS A 189 6.06 15.41 12.09
C LYS A 189 5.82 15.02 13.55
N ARG A 190 5.82 16.00 14.47
CA ARG A 190 5.56 15.76 15.91
C ARG A 190 4.18 15.17 16.15
N LYS A 191 3.16 15.68 15.47
CA LYS A 191 1.77 15.20 15.57
C LYS A 191 1.60 13.78 15.02
N ILE A 192 2.26 13.46 13.91
CA ILE A 192 2.26 12.10 13.33
C ILE A 192 2.83 11.11 14.34
N LEU A 193 4.00 11.43 14.92
CA LEU A 193 4.66 10.59 15.90
C LEU A 193 3.80 10.38 17.16
N ALA A 194 3.15 11.44 17.66
CA ALA A 194 2.27 11.34 18.82
C ALA A 194 1.09 10.38 18.56
N ILE A 195 0.41 10.53 17.42
CA ILE A 195 -0.70 9.65 17.04
C ILE A 195 -0.21 8.22 16.82
N ALA A 196 0.85 8.02 16.03
CA ALA A 196 1.36 6.68 15.70
C ALA A 196 1.76 5.88 16.96
N LYS A 197 2.28 6.56 17.99
CA LYS A 197 2.67 5.93 19.26
C LYS A 197 1.49 5.41 20.08
N GLN A 198 0.26 5.88 19.84
CA GLN A 198 -0.93 5.38 20.52
C GLN A 198 -1.39 4.02 20.00
N TYR A 199 -0.85 3.59 18.85
CA TYR A 199 -1.28 2.39 18.12
C TYR A 199 -0.24 1.27 18.11
N ILE A 200 0.81 1.36 18.93
CA ILE A 200 1.89 0.36 19.06
C ILE A 200 2.05 -0.14 20.48
#